data_AF-A0A7X1FTW6-F1
#
_entry.id   AF-A0A7X1FTW6-F1
#
_cell.length_a   1.000
_cell.length_b   1.000
_cell.length_c   1.000
_cell.angle_alpha   90.00
_cell.angle_beta   90.00
_cell.angle_gamma   90.00
#
_symmetry.space_group_name_H-M   'P 1'
#
loop_
_entity.id
_entity.type
_entity.pdbx_description
1 polymer ?
#
loop_
_entity_poly.entity_id
_entity_poly.type
_entity_poly.pdbx_seq_one_letter_code
_entity_poly.pdbx_strand_id
1 'polypeptide(L)'
;MRGLRVVAAIAASCAMALASPAAAKAPLLSCPLAGAPFSVDGPLVDVLLSPRASALLRAAFPGKVEGLPPLMATTKAPTFGAIMSIRGMAKWMGWPTASLAALDADLRQLPVTGADRIARCARYDDDRPVFRLPPRKPAILLFAKITGFRDGPSVEAGQRAVERLARENGWAVVVTDKGGVMRPEILRRFRVVVWNNVSGDVLTLPQRAAFRRYVEQGGGYVGIHGSAGDPLAFWDWYLDRLVGARFLGHPRDPQFQRATIRMERSPLGAKVPAEWSLTDEWYSFTANPRQSGAHVVATLDERSYAPGPEFTMGDHPIAWTRDVGRGRSFYSAIGHRPEVYDDARVLELMRAGIAWAGKLGPNLKER
;
A
#
# COMPACT_ATOMS: atom_id res chain seq x y z
N MET A 1 1.10 -2.63 88.73
CA MET A 1 0.27 -1.41 88.61
C MET A 1 0.33 -0.90 87.19
N ARG A 2 -0.82 -0.46 86.67
CA ARG A 2 -1.15 -0.24 85.25
C ARG A 2 -0.22 0.77 84.56
N GLY A 3 0.42 0.35 83.46
CA GLY A 3 1.16 1.23 82.54
C GLY A 3 0.36 1.44 81.25
N LEU A 4 0.05 2.70 80.97
CA LEU A 4 -0.83 3.21 79.93
C LEU A 4 -0.28 2.91 78.51
N ARG A 5 -1.09 2.26 77.65
CA ARG A 5 -0.80 2.12 76.22
C ARG A 5 -1.17 3.43 75.50
N VAL A 6 -0.18 4.15 74.98
CA VAL A 6 -0.39 5.27 74.05
C VAL A 6 -0.44 4.70 72.63
N VAL A 7 -1.61 4.78 71.99
CA VAL A 7 -1.80 4.44 70.58
C VAL A 7 -1.40 5.66 69.75
N ALA A 8 -0.27 5.59 69.04
CA ALA A 8 0.11 6.59 68.06
C ALA A 8 -0.69 6.36 66.76
N ALA A 9 -1.55 7.30 66.41
CA ALA A 9 -2.27 7.32 65.14
C ALA A 9 -1.30 7.72 64.01
N ILE A 10 -0.98 6.78 63.13
CA ILE A 10 -0.22 7.05 61.90
C ILE A 10 -1.24 7.55 60.86
N ALA A 11 -1.22 8.85 60.58
CA ALA A 11 -1.99 9.43 59.48
C ALA A 11 -1.36 9.01 58.13
N ALA A 12 -1.95 8.01 57.48
CA ALA A 12 -1.59 7.63 56.12
C ALA A 12 -2.06 8.73 55.15
N SER A 13 -1.13 9.60 54.73
CA SER A 13 -1.38 10.57 53.65
C SER A 13 -1.45 9.84 52.31
N CYS A 14 -2.67 9.58 51.83
CA CYS A 14 -2.91 9.16 50.45
C CYS A 14 -2.62 10.35 49.51
N ALA A 15 -1.40 10.42 48.98
CA ALA A 15 -1.11 11.28 47.84
C ALA A 15 -1.76 10.67 46.58
N MET A 16 -2.94 11.17 46.20
CA MET A 16 -3.51 10.91 44.89
C MET A 16 -2.59 11.53 43.83
N ALA A 17 -1.81 10.69 43.15
CA ALA A 17 -1.06 11.09 41.96
C ALA A 17 -2.08 11.42 40.86
N LEU A 18 -2.37 12.72 40.68
CA LEU A 18 -3.10 13.22 39.52
C LEU A 18 -2.23 12.91 38.28
N ALA A 19 -2.61 11.88 37.52
CA ALA A 19 -2.04 11.62 36.21
C ALA A 19 -2.27 12.86 35.34
N SER A 20 -1.18 13.53 34.94
CA SER A 20 -1.27 14.64 34.00
C SER A 20 -1.89 14.12 32.70
N PRO A 21 -2.90 14.81 32.12
CA PRO A 21 -3.45 14.41 30.84
C PRO A 21 -2.31 14.39 29.81
N ALA A 22 -2.14 13.26 29.12
CA ALA A 22 -1.14 13.15 28.07
C ALA A 22 -1.38 14.27 27.06
N ALA A 23 -0.38 15.13 26.86
CA ALA A 23 -0.45 16.21 25.87
C ALA A 23 -0.81 15.60 24.51
N ALA A 24 -1.89 16.12 23.89
CA ALA A 24 -2.32 15.66 22.57
C ALA A 24 -1.16 15.83 21.57
N LYS A 25 -0.81 14.76 20.86
CA LYS A 25 0.23 14.77 19.82
C LYS A 25 -0.15 15.81 18.76
N ALA A 26 0.79 16.68 18.39
CA ALA A 26 0.56 17.68 17.35
C ALA A 26 0.12 16.99 16.03
N PRO A 27 -0.81 17.60 15.28
CA PRO A 27 -1.32 16.99 14.05
C PRO A 27 -0.22 16.88 12.98
N LEU A 28 -0.25 15.79 12.22
CA LEU A 28 0.59 15.64 11.04
C LEU A 28 0.11 16.60 9.95
N LEU A 29 1.03 17.38 9.37
CA LEU A 29 0.72 18.32 8.28
C LEU A 29 1.56 18.09 7.02
N SER A 30 2.65 17.32 7.12
CA SER A 30 3.53 17.01 5.98
C SER A 30 3.07 15.74 5.25
N CYS A 31 1.79 15.67 4.90
CA CYS A 31 1.24 14.58 4.10
C CYS A 31 1.05 15.00 2.63
N PRO A 32 1.03 14.05 1.69
CA PRO A 32 0.70 14.33 0.30
C PRO A 32 -0.66 15.00 0.15
N LEU A 33 -0.73 15.96 -0.77
CA LEU A 33 -1.92 16.76 -1.09
C LEU A 33 -2.53 17.56 0.08
N ALA A 34 -1.85 17.70 1.22
CA ALA A 34 -2.36 18.45 2.37
C ALA A 34 -2.92 19.83 1.96
N GLY A 35 -2.11 20.61 1.22
CA GLY A 35 -2.46 21.95 0.74
C GLY A 35 -2.88 22.02 -0.73
N ALA A 36 -3.09 20.89 -1.41
CA ALA A 36 -3.47 20.91 -2.83
C ALA A 36 -4.89 21.47 -3.02
N PRO A 37 -5.17 22.28 -4.06
CA PRO A 37 -6.53 22.72 -4.37
C PRO A 37 -7.49 21.53 -4.48
N PHE A 38 -8.76 21.72 -4.10
CA PHE A 38 -9.78 20.72 -4.41
C PHE A 38 -9.94 20.61 -5.93
N SER A 39 -10.23 19.41 -6.41
CA SER A 39 -10.31 19.09 -7.83
C SER A 39 -11.14 17.84 -8.03
N VAL A 40 -11.84 17.72 -9.16
CA VAL A 40 -12.52 16.45 -9.52
C VAL A 40 -11.54 15.33 -9.87
N ASP A 41 -10.27 15.70 -10.08
CA ASP A 41 -9.16 14.79 -10.38
C ASP A 41 -8.34 14.40 -9.13
N GLY A 42 -8.65 15.00 -7.97
CA GLY A 42 -8.07 14.62 -6.67
C GLY A 42 -8.82 13.44 -6.03
N PRO A 43 -8.34 12.91 -4.88
CA PRO A 43 -9.05 11.88 -4.13
C PRO A 43 -10.45 12.34 -3.73
N LEU A 44 -11.47 11.52 -3.99
CA LEU A 44 -12.85 11.77 -3.57
C LEU A 44 -12.93 12.07 -2.06
N VAL A 45 -12.17 11.32 -1.25
CA VAL A 45 -12.17 11.49 0.20
C VAL A 45 -11.75 12.89 0.63
N ASP A 46 -10.86 13.56 -0.11
CA ASP A 46 -10.41 14.91 0.22
C ASP A 46 -11.55 15.93 0.08
N VAL A 47 -12.45 15.73 -0.90
CA VAL A 47 -13.67 16.53 -1.09
C VAL A 47 -14.72 16.17 -0.05
N LEU A 48 -14.89 14.89 0.27
CA LEU A 48 -15.86 14.44 1.28
C LEU A 48 -15.51 14.92 2.71
N LEU A 49 -14.22 15.05 3.03
CA LEU A 49 -13.74 15.55 4.33
C LEU A 49 -14.08 17.02 4.59
N SER A 50 -14.26 17.84 3.54
CA SER A 50 -14.55 19.27 3.67
C SER A 50 -16.04 19.53 3.49
N PRO A 51 -16.78 20.03 4.51
CA PRO A 51 -18.22 20.29 4.37
C PRO A 51 -18.57 21.19 3.18
N ARG A 52 -17.73 22.20 2.89
CA ARG A 52 -17.93 23.13 1.77
C ARG A 52 -17.74 22.46 0.41
N ALA A 53 -16.64 21.71 0.23
CA ALA A 53 -16.39 21.00 -1.02
C ALA A 53 -17.41 19.87 -1.25
N SER A 54 -17.77 19.16 -0.18
CA SER A 54 -18.78 18.11 -0.17
C SER A 54 -20.18 18.64 -0.54
N ALA A 55 -20.52 19.87 -0.15
CA ALA A 55 -21.77 20.53 -0.56
C ALA A 55 -21.81 20.81 -2.08
N LEU A 56 -20.70 21.29 -2.66
CA LEU A 56 -20.60 21.49 -4.12
C LEU A 56 -20.76 20.18 -4.89
N LEU A 57 -20.12 19.11 -4.42
CA LEU A 57 -20.25 17.78 -5.04
C LEU A 57 -21.71 17.30 -5.04
N ARG A 58 -22.43 17.46 -3.93
CA ARG A 58 -23.86 17.10 -3.84
C ARG A 58 -24.75 17.96 -4.72
N ALA A 59 -24.47 19.25 -4.81
CA ALA A 59 -25.19 20.15 -5.69
C ALA A 59 -25.02 19.77 -7.16
N ALA A 60 -23.80 19.38 -7.56
CA ALA A 60 -23.51 18.93 -8.92
C ALA A 60 -24.12 17.56 -9.26
N PHE A 61 -24.31 16.69 -8.26
CA PHE A 61 -24.87 15.34 -8.43
C PHE A 61 -25.95 15.00 -7.38
N PRO A 62 -27.14 15.60 -7.46
CA PRO A 62 -28.19 15.41 -6.46
C PRO A 62 -28.59 13.95 -6.26
N GLY A 63 -28.57 13.48 -5.00
CA GLY A 63 -28.96 12.12 -4.61
C GLY A 63 -27.96 11.01 -4.99
N LYS A 64 -26.89 11.34 -5.73
CA LYS A 64 -25.91 10.36 -6.19
C LYS A 64 -24.85 10.06 -5.14
N VAL A 65 -24.42 11.08 -4.37
CA VAL A 65 -23.41 10.95 -3.31
C VAL A 65 -23.95 10.10 -2.15
N GLU A 66 -25.23 10.25 -1.81
CA GLU A 66 -25.92 9.48 -0.78
C GLU A 66 -26.10 8.01 -1.18
N GLY A 67 -26.17 7.74 -2.49
CA GLY A 67 -26.26 6.39 -3.05
C GLY A 67 -24.90 5.70 -3.20
N LEU A 68 -23.79 6.31 -2.76
CA LEU A 68 -22.48 5.68 -2.84
C LEU A 68 -22.39 4.44 -1.93
N PRO A 69 -21.71 3.37 -2.38
CA PRO A 69 -21.39 2.24 -1.52
C PRO A 69 -20.64 2.71 -0.26
N PRO A 70 -20.82 2.05 0.90
CA PRO A 70 -20.20 2.46 2.17
C PRO A 70 -18.68 2.66 2.08
N LEU A 71 -17.99 1.81 1.31
CA LEU A 71 -16.53 1.87 1.13
C LEU A 71 -16.06 3.11 0.34
N MET A 72 -16.94 3.78 -0.40
CA MET A 72 -16.66 5.04 -1.10
C MET A 72 -17.15 6.25 -0.33
N ALA A 73 -18.26 6.11 0.40
CA ALA A 73 -18.88 7.20 1.15
C ALA A 73 -18.12 7.55 2.44
N THR A 74 -17.42 6.58 3.04
CA THR A 74 -16.67 6.80 4.29
C THR A 74 -15.43 7.68 4.09
N THR A 75 -15.22 8.60 5.04
CA THR A 75 -14.01 9.43 5.13
C THR A 75 -12.91 8.82 6.01
N LYS A 76 -13.18 7.67 6.63
CA LYS A 76 -12.20 6.93 7.43
C LYS A 76 -11.48 5.92 6.56
N ALA A 77 -10.15 5.97 6.58
CA ALA A 77 -9.30 4.97 5.95
C ALA A 77 -9.41 3.61 6.69
N PRO A 78 -9.36 2.46 5.98
CA PRO A 78 -9.27 2.32 4.53
C PRO A 78 -10.57 2.73 3.83
N THR A 79 -10.45 3.45 2.71
CA THR A 79 -11.59 3.92 1.90
C THR A 79 -11.22 3.94 0.42
N PHE A 80 -12.13 3.47 -0.43
CA PHE A 80 -11.94 3.53 -1.88
C PHE A 80 -11.90 4.98 -2.38
N GLY A 81 -12.49 5.92 -1.64
CA GLY A 81 -12.40 7.35 -1.93
C GLY A 81 -10.98 7.93 -1.84
N ALA A 82 -10.02 7.21 -1.22
CA ALA A 82 -8.61 7.61 -1.20
C ALA A 82 -7.86 7.28 -2.50
N ILE A 83 -8.40 6.37 -3.31
CA ILE A 83 -7.80 5.86 -4.55
C ILE A 83 -8.69 6.08 -5.77
N MET A 84 -9.75 6.88 -5.64
CA MET A 84 -10.70 7.16 -6.71
C MET A 84 -10.94 8.67 -6.78
N SER A 85 -10.89 9.22 -7.99
CA SER A 85 -11.25 10.61 -8.22
C SER A 85 -12.74 10.76 -8.48
N ILE A 86 -13.28 11.98 -8.35
CA ILE A 86 -14.69 12.25 -8.68
C ILE A 86 -14.93 11.95 -10.17
N ARG A 87 -13.99 12.33 -11.05
CA ARG A 87 -14.07 12.01 -12.49
C ARG A 87 -14.07 10.51 -12.75
N GLY A 88 -13.15 9.78 -12.12
CA GLY A 88 -13.06 8.32 -12.26
C GLY A 88 -14.32 7.63 -11.76
N MET A 89 -14.83 8.06 -10.60
CA MET A 89 -16.08 7.56 -10.02
C MET A 89 -17.27 7.86 -10.93
N ALA A 90 -17.38 9.08 -11.46
CA ALA A 90 -18.46 9.46 -12.36
C ALA A 90 -18.45 8.60 -13.63
N LYS A 91 -17.27 8.33 -14.21
CA LYS A 91 -17.14 7.39 -15.33
C LYS A 91 -17.59 5.98 -14.93
N TRP A 92 -17.11 5.48 -13.79
CA TRP A 92 -17.37 4.12 -13.34
C TRP A 92 -18.85 3.86 -12.98
N MET A 93 -19.50 4.84 -12.35
CA MET A 93 -20.91 4.79 -11.92
C MET A 93 -21.89 5.32 -12.97
N GLY A 94 -21.41 5.75 -14.15
CA GLY A 94 -22.25 6.32 -15.20
C GLY A 94 -22.95 7.64 -14.81
N TRP A 95 -22.30 8.48 -14.01
CA TRP A 95 -22.84 9.81 -13.68
C TRP A 95 -22.62 10.79 -14.84
N PRO A 96 -23.49 11.82 -15.00
CA PRO A 96 -23.36 12.79 -16.08
C PRO A 96 -22.02 13.54 -16.03
N THR A 97 -21.21 13.44 -17.08
CA THR A 97 -19.89 14.08 -17.13
C THR A 97 -19.95 15.58 -17.42
N ALA A 98 -21.09 16.08 -17.93
CA ALA A 98 -21.29 17.48 -18.27
C ALA A 98 -21.09 18.44 -17.08
N SER A 99 -21.45 18.00 -15.86
CA SER A 99 -21.30 18.80 -14.64
C SER A 99 -19.86 18.88 -14.12
N LEU A 100 -18.95 18.03 -14.61
CA LEU A 100 -17.60 17.90 -14.04
C LEU A 100 -16.76 19.16 -14.23
N ALA A 101 -16.83 19.81 -15.39
CA ALA A 101 -16.02 21.00 -15.67
C ALA A 101 -16.40 22.19 -14.76
N ALA A 102 -17.71 22.42 -14.59
CA ALA A 102 -18.22 23.46 -13.70
C ALA A 102 -17.90 23.15 -12.23
N LEU A 103 -18.15 21.91 -11.79
CA LEU A 103 -17.81 21.47 -10.43
C LEU A 103 -16.32 21.65 -10.14
N ASP A 104 -15.45 21.27 -11.07
CA ASP A 104 -14.00 21.39 -10.91
C ASP A 104 -13.55 22.85 -10.82
N ALA A 105 -14.15 23.75 -11.60
CA ALA A 105 -13.91 25.19 -11.48
C ALA A 105 -14.31 25.70 -10.09
N ASP A 106 -15.51 25.36 -9.61
CA ASP A 106 -16.00 25.78 -8.30
C ASP A 106 -15.14 25.22 -7.15
N LEU A 107 -14.76 23.94 -7.23
CA LEU A 107 -13.88 23.30 -6.25
C LEU A 107 -12.52 24.00 -6.17
N ARG A 108 -11.92 24.37 -7.30
CA ARG A 108 -10.61 25.05 -7.33
C ARG A 108 -10.64 26.45 -6.73
N GLN A 109 -11.79 27.11 -6.70
CA GLN A 109 -11.93 28.42 -6.05
C GLN A 109 -12.04 28.33 -4.52
N LEU A 110 -12.34 27.15 -3.95
CA LEU A 110 -12.43 27.00 -2.50
C LEU A 110 -11.03 27.07 -1.85
N PRO A 111 -10.83 27.95 -0.84
CA PRO A 111 -9.58 27.98 -0.11
C PRO A 111 -9.44 26.73 0.76
N VAL A 112 -8.27 26.10 0.70
CA VAL A 112 -7.89 24.95 1.55
C VAL A 112 -7.46 25.45 2.92
N THR A 113 -8.30 25.24 3.93
CA THR A 113 -8.09 25.72 5.30
C THR A 113 -7.12 24.84 6.08
N GLY A 114 -6.70 25.31 7.27
CA GLY A 114 -5.95 24.48 8.21
C GLY A 114 -6.71 23.22 8.64
N ALA A 115 -8.03 23.32 8.82
CA ALA A 115 -8.88 22.17 9.15
C ALA A 115 -8.90 21.13 8.03
N ASP A 116 -8.99 21.58 6.77
CA ASP A 116 -8.93 20.68 5.60
C ASP A 116 -7.58 19.93 5.55
N ARG A 117 -6.46 20.64 5.80
CA ARG A 117 -5.11 20.04 5.84
C ARG A 117 -5.00 18.98 6.93
N ILE A 118 -5.47 19.28 8.14
CA ILE A 118 -5.46 18.34 9.28
C ILE A 118 -6.31 17.11 8.95
N ALA A 119 -7.51 17.31 8.42
CA ALA A 119 -8.43 16.24 8.08
C ALA A 119 -7.85 15.30 6.99
N ARG A 120 -7.25 15.85 5.94
CA ARG A 120 -6.57 15.06 4.89
C ARG A 120 -5.40 14.27 5.46
N CYS A 121 -4.59 14.87 6.34
CA CYS A 121 -3.43 14.21 6.91
C CYS A 121 -3.76 13.18 8.00
N ALA A 122 -4.99 13.15 8.53
CA ALA A 122 -5.41 12.21 9.57
C ALA A 122 -5.41 10.74 9.13
N ARG A 123 -5.39 10.44 7.82
CA ARG A 123 -5.25 9.06 7.29
C ARG A 123 -3.83 8.51 7.36
N TYR A 124 -2.84 9.37 7.61
CA TYR A 124 -1.44 8.99 7.79
C TYR A 124 -1.10 8.90 9.27
N ASP A 125 -0.01 8.20 9.60
CA ASP A 125 0.52 8.16 10.96
C ASP A 125 2.04 8.38 10.94
N ASP A 126 2.58 8.66 12.12
CA ASP A 126 4.02 8.69 12.38
C ASP A 126 4.33 7.90 13.67
N ASP A 127 3.57 6.83 13.88
CA ASP A 127 3.72 5.98 15.06
C ASP A 127 4.85 4.99 14.82
N ARG A 128 5.70 4.81 15.83
CA ARG A 128 6.85 3.91 15.73
C ARG A 128 6.43 2.52 16.21
N PRO A 129 6.56 1.47 15.39
CA PRO A 129 6.29 0.13 15.88
C PRO A 129 7.36 -0.30 16.88
N VAL A 130 6.94 -1.03 17.92
CA VAL A 130 7.84 -1.66 18.87
C VAL A 130 8.08 -3.09 18.41
N PHE A 131 9.34 -3.45 18.18
CA PHE A 131 9.72 -4.78 17.74
C PHE A 131 11.13 -5.14 18.19
N ARG A 132 11.42 -6.44 18.24
CA ARG A 132 12.75 -6.99 18.51
C ARG A 132 13.18 -7.84 17.33
N LEU A 133 14.42 -7.66 16.89
CA LEU A 133 15.02 -8.49 15.85
C LEU A 133 15.99 -9.47 16.50
N PRO A 134 15.92 -10.77 16.18
CA PRO A 134 16.92 -11.72 16.63
C PRO A 134 18.29 -11.35 16.02
N PRO A 135 19.39 -11.47 16.79
CA PRO A 135 20.72 -11.18 16.27
C PRO A 135 21.07 -12.14 15.13
N ARG A 136 21.90 -11.67 14.18
CA ARG A 136 22.49 -12.46 13.08
C ARG A 136 21.50 -13.11 12.09
N LYS A 137 20.20 -12.81 12.16
CA LYS A 137 19.25 -13.16 11.09
C LYS A 137 19.03 -11.97 10.16
N PRO A 138 19.02 -12.17 8.82
CA PRO A 138 18.58 -11.11 7.93
C PRO A 138 17.11 -10.80 8.20
N ALA A 139 16.76 -9.52 8.23
CA ALA A 139 15.42 -9.06 8.58
C ALA A 139 14.65 -8.52 7.38
N ILE A 140 13.38 -8.88 7.32
CA ILE A 140 12.37 -8.43 6.37
C ILE A 140 11.39 -7.54 7.12
N LEU A 141 11.04 -6.40 6.53
CA LEU A 141 9.93 -5.58 6.98
C LEU A 141 8.71 -5.87 6.10
N LEU A 142 7.67 -6.47 6.65
CA LEU A 142 6.38 -6.60 6.00
C LEU A 142 5.52 -5.38 6.35
N PHE A 143 5.37 -4.47 5.38
CA PHE A 143 4.58 -3.26 5.52
C PHE A 143 3.16 -3.51 4.98
N ALA A 144 2.17 -3.34 5.85
CA ALA A 144 0.77 -3.70 5.61
C ALA A 144 -0.20 -2.54 5.89
N LYS A 145 0.29 -1.29 5.84
CA LYS A 145 -0.58 -0.11 5.96
C LYS A 145 -1.41 0.02 4.68
N ILE A 146 -2.70 0.30 4.83
CA ILE A 146 -3.63 0.51 3.71
C ILE A 146 -4.50 1.72 4.03
N THR A 147 -4.56 2.69 3.12
CA THR A 147 -5.49 3.83 3.20
C THR A 147 -6.59 3.78 2.13
N GLY A 148 -6.35 3.02 1.05
CA GLY A 148 -7.26 2.78 -0.06
C GLY A 148 -8.17 1.56 0.14
N PHE A 149 -8.14 0.62 -0.81
CA PHE A 149 -8.91 -0.61 -0.77
C PHE A 149 -8.21 -1.69 0.08
N ARG A 150 -8.95 -2.33 0.98
CA ARG A 150 -8.43 -3.47 1.74
C ARG A 150 -9.24 -4.72 1.43
N ASP A 151 -8.65 -5.62 0.64
CA ASP A 151 -9.11 -7.01 0.57
C ASP A 151 -8.56 -7.80 1.77
N GLY A 152 -9.38 -7.94 2.81
CA GLY A 152 -8.99 -8.59 4.07
C GLY A 152 -8.41 -9.99 3.88
N PRO A 153 -9.17 -10.93 3.27
CA PRO A 153 -8.70 -12.28 2.97
C PRO A 153 -7.33 -12.34 2.27
N SER A 154 -7.14 -11.53 1.21
CA SER A 154 -5.87 -11.45 0.48
C SER A 154 -4.70 -11.00 1.37
N VAL A 155 -4.87 -9.88 2.07
CA VAL A 155 -3.84 -9.27 2.92
C VAL A 155 -3.40 -10.25 4.00
N GLU A 156 -4.35 -10.94 4.63
CA GLU A 156 -4.07 -11.91 5.68
C GLU A 156 -3.36 -13.16 5.13
N ALA A 157 -3.76 -13.66 3.96
CA ALA A 157 -3.10 -14.79 3.31
C ALA A 157 -1.68 -14.44 2.88
N GLY A 158 -1.46 -13.25 2.29
CA GLY A 158 -0.14 -12.75 1.93
C GLY A 158 0.79 -12.58 3.13
N GLN A 159 0.26 -12.10 4.27
CA GLN A 159 1.04 -12.03 5.51
C GLN A 159 1.46 -13.43 5.99
N ARG A 160 0.52 -14.38 6.07
CA ARG A 160 0.82 -15.77 6.48
C ARG A 160 1.87 -16.41 5.57
N ALA A 161 1.78 -16.17 4.25
CA ALA A 161 2.76 -16.65 3.29
C ALA A 161 4.17 -16.09 3.54
N VAL A 162 4.31 -14.77 3.74
CA VAL A 162 5.62 -14.17 4.03
C VAL A 162 6.18 -14.67 5.36
N GLU A 163 5.36 -14.79 6.41
CA GLU A 163 5.78 -15.35 7.69
C GLU A 163 6.23 -16.81 7.57
N ARG A 164 5.51 -17.62 6.79
CA ARG A 164 5.89 -19.01 6.48
C ARG A 164 7.23 -19.06 5.77
N LEU A 165 7.40 -18.29 4.69
CA LEU A 165 8.66 -18.22 3.94
C LEU A 165 9.82 -17.75 4.82
N ALA A 166 9.59 -16.78 5.70
CA ALA A 166 10.60 -16.31 6.65
C ALA A 166 11.05 -17.42 7.60
N ARG A 167 10.12 -18.21 8.16
CA ARG A 167 10.45 -19.37 9.01
C ARG A 167 11.27 -20.41 8.25
N GLU A 168 10.83 -20.77 7.05
CA GLU A 168 11.46 -21.81 6.21
C GLU A 168 12.87 -21.42 5.72
N ASN A 169 13.15 -20.12 5.58
CA ASN A 169 14.43 -19.61 5.06
C ASN A 169 15.32 -18.97 6.15
N GLY A 170 14.93 -19.06 7.43
CA GLY A 170 15.72 -18.53 8.54
C GLY A 170 15.78 -17.00 8.62
N TRP A 171 14.81 -16.30 8.03
CA TRP A 171 14.71 -14.84 8.06
C TRP A 171 13.94 -14.37 9.30
N ALA A 172 14.29 -13.18 9.80
CA ALA A 172 13.44 -12.46 10.74
C ALA A 172 12.39 -11.65 9.96
N VAL A 173 11.17 -11.57 10.47
CA VAL A 173 10.10 -10.74 9.90
C VAL A 173 9.54 -9.82 10.97
N VAL A 174 9.33 -8.56 10.62
CA VAL A 174 8.55 -7.59 11.41
C VAL A 174 7.37 -7.18 10.56
N VAL A 175 6.17 -7.32 11.09
CA VAL A 175 4.93 -6.89 10.44
C VAL A 175 4.46 -5.60 11.07
N THR A 176 4.08 -4.61 10.27
CA THR A 176 3.52 -3.36 10.78
C THR A 176 2.66 -2.62 9.76
N ASP A 177 1.63 -1.96 10.25
CA ASP A 177 0.79 -0.97 9.56
C ASP A 177 1.17 0.48 9.94
N LYS A 178 2.24 0.69 10.71
CA LYS A 178 2.62 2.01 11.23
C LYS A 178 3.65 2.68 10.33
N GLY A 179 3.30 3.85 9.78
CA GLY A 179 4.13 4.63 8.87
C GLY A 179 5.44 5.11 9.48
N GLY A 180 5.51 5.29 10.79
CA GLY A 180 6.73 5.69 11.51
C GLY A 180 7.88 4.67 11.43
N VAL A 181 7.66 3.49 10.84
CA VAL A 181 8.72 2.54 10.47
C VAL A 181 9.62 3.06 9.34
N MET A 182 9.12 3.98 8.49
CA MET A 182 9.84 4.55 7.35
C MET A 182 10.82 5.65 7.76
N ARG A 183 11.75 5.30 8.66
CA ARG A 183 12.81 6.18 9.16
C ARG A 183 14.17 5.59 8.83
N PRO A 184 15.19 6.40 8.48
CA PRO A 184 16.51 5.87 8.11
C PRO A 184 17.12 4.94 9.17
N GLU A 185 16.95 5.26 10.46
CA GLU A 185 17.43 4.47 11.58
C GLU A 185 16.73 3.11 11.77
N ILE A 186 15.48 3.01 11.33
CA ILE A 186 14.71 1.76 11.36
C ILE A 186 14.95 0.96 10.08
N LEU A 187 14.81 1.60 8.92
CA LEU A 187 14.94 0.97 7.59
C LEU A 187 16.29 0.29 7.39
N ARG A 188 17.40 0.88 7.89
CA ARG A 188 18.74 0.26 7.78
C ARG A 188 18.87 -1.11 8.45
N ARG A 189 17.93 -1.48 9.32
CA ARG A 189 17.90 -2.78 10.01
C ARG A 189 17.30 -3.89 9.14
N PHE A 190 16.67 -3.54 8.02
CA PHE A 190 15.99 -4.46 7.13
C PHE A 190 16.68 -4.54 5.77
N ARG A 191 16.78 -5.76 5.26
CA ARG A 191 17.36 -6.04 3.94
C ARG A 191 16.39 -5.76 2.81
N VAL A 192 15.10 -5.98 3.06
CA VAL A 192 14.01 -5.75 2.13
C VAL A 192 12.77 -5.29 2.87
N VAL A 193 12.02 -4.39 2.23
CA VAL A 193 10.67 -4.00 2.62
C VAL A 193 9.68 -4.61 1.63
N VAL A 194 8.78 -5.44 2.14
CA VAL A 194 7.71 -6.08 1.39
C VAL A 194 6.43 -5.30 1.62
N TRP A 195 5.85 -4.74 0.57
CA TRP A 195 4.53 -4.12 0.58
C TRP A 195 3.50 -5.20 0.26
N ASN A 196 2.73 -5.58 1.27
CA ASN A 196 1.74 -6.64 1.18
C ASN A 196 0.38 -6.05 0.82
N ASN A 197 0.01 -6.11 -0.47
CA ASN A 197 -1.30 -5.63 -0.95
C ASN A 197 -1.60 -4.19 -0.50
N VAL A 198 -0.57 -3.35 -0.44
CA VAL A 198 -0.69 -1.96 0.02
C VAL A 198 -1.50 -1.18 -1.01
N SER A 199 -2.61 -0.59 -0.59
CA SER A 199 -3.42 0.30 -1.42
C SER A 199 -3.60 1.65 -0.74
N GLY A 200 -3.64 2.69 -1.58
CA GLY A 200 -3.68 4.08 -1.20
C GLY A 200 -2.30 4.68 -0.95
N ASP A 201 -2.31 5.99 -0.82
CA ASP A 201 -1.15 6.71 -0.37
C ASP A 201 -0.99 6.58 1.15
N VAL A 202 0.04 5.86 1.54
CA VAL A 202 0.21 5.37 2.92
C VAL A 202 1.35 6.06 3.67
N LEU A 203 2.15 6.90 2.99
CA LEU A 203 3.34 7.53 3.57
C LEU A 203 3.25 9.06 3.56
N THR A 204 3.66 9.67 4.67
CA THR A 204 3.90 11.12 4.72
C THR A 204 5.09 11.51 3.82
N LEU A 205 5.24 12.80 3.49
CA LEU A 205 6.33 13.25 2.60
C LEU A 205 7.74 12.91 3.14
N PRO A 206 8.04 13.07 4.45
CA PRO A 206 9.32 12.64 5.00
C PRO A 206 9.52 11.13 4.94
N GLN A 207 8.46 10.33 5.15
CA GLN A 207 8.50 8.87 5.05
C GLN A 207 8.75 8.42 3.61
N ARG A 208 8.12 9.07 2.62
CA ARG A 208 8.40 8.84 1.18
C ARG A 208 9.87 9.10 0.85
N ALA A 209 10.42 10.22 1.32
CA ALA A 209 11.82 10.57 1.10
C ALA A 209 12.78 9.55 1.73
N ALA A 210 12.51 9.13 2.98
CA ALA A 210 13.31 8.12 3.67
C ALA A 210 13.25 6.76 2.97
N PHE A 211 12.06 6.32 2.54
CA PHE A 211 11.88 5.07 1.82
C PHE A 211 12.55 5.08 0.44
N ARG A 212 12.39 6.16 -0.32
CA ARG A 212 13.10 6.36 -1.59
C ARG A 212 14.61 6.23 -1.41
N ARG A 213 15.17 6.96 -0.45
CA ARG A 213 16.61 6.90 -0.14
C ARG A 213 17.07 5.51 0.26
N TYR A 214 16.28 4.79 1.07
CA TYR A 214 16.58 3.41 1.45
C TYR A 214 16.75 2.50 0.24
N VAL A 215 15.80 2.55 -0.71
CA VAL A 215 15.89 1.74 -1.93
C VAL A 215 17.06 2.19 -2.80
N GLU A 216 17.15 3.48 -3.13
CA GLU A 216 18.22 4.02 -3.99
C GLU A 216 19.64 3.74 -3.45
N GLN A 217 19.78 3.58 -2.12
CA GLN A 217 21.06 3.27 -1.46
C GLN A 217 21.37 1.78 -1.28
N GLY A 218 20.49 0.87 -1.72
CA GLY A 218 20.79 -0.57 -1.73
C GLY A 218 19.78 -1.46 -1.02
N GLY A 219 18.75 -0.87 -0.41
CA GLY A 219 17.63 -1.61 0.16
C GLY A 219 16.78 -2.32 -0.89
N GLY A 220 16.22 -3.47 -0.52
CA GLY A 220 15.29 -4.21 -1.37
C GLY A 220 13.86 -3.72 -1.22
N TYR A 221 13.09 -3.80 -2.31
CA TYR A 221 11.64 -3.64 -2.31
C TYR A 221 10.97 -4.84 -2.97
N VAL A 222 9.86 -5.29 -2.37
CA VAL A 222 8.93 -6.23 -2.99
C VAL A 222 7.53 -5.66 -2.92
N GLY A 223 6.85 -5.52 -4.04
CA GLY A 223 5.43 -5.16 -4.10
C GLY A 223 4.57 -6.36 -4.47
N ILE A 224 3.47 -6.57 -3.74
CA ILE A 224 2.50 -7.64 -3.98
C ILE A 224 1.17 -7.02 -4.39
N HIS A 225 0.66 -7.46 -5.55
CA HIS A 225 -0.65 -7.21 -6.13
C HIS A 225 -1.13 -5.76 -5.94
N GLY A 226 -1.97 -5.49 -4.94
CA GLY A 226 -2.53 -4.16 -4.65
C GLY A 226 -1.50 -3.03 -4.54
N SER A 227 -0.23 -3.36 -4.25
CA SER A 227 0.89 -2.42 -4.20
C SER A 227 1.11 -1.62 -5.50
N ALA A 228 0.54 -2.04 -6.63
CA ALA A 228 0.46 -1.22 -7.83
C ALA A 228 -0.90 -1.33 -8.53
N GLY A 229 -1.97 -1.51 -7.76
CA GLY A 229 -3.35 -1.73 -8.22
C GLY A 229 -4.29 -0.54 -8.07
N ASP A 230 -3.78 0.64 -7.66
CA ASP A 230 -4.63 1.80 -7.43
C ASP A 230 -4.89 2.57 -8.73
N PRO A 231 -6.16 2.91 -9.06
CA PRO A 231 -6.47 3.72 -10.24
C PRO A 231 -6.12 5.20 -10.08
N LEU A 232 -5.80 5.64 -8.85
CA LEU A 232 -5.35 7.00 -8.55
C LEU A 232 -4.20 6.98 -7.55
N ALA A 233 -3.05 7.54 -7.94
CA ALA A 233 -1.88 7.67 -7.07
C ALA A 233 -1.04 8.90 -7.45
N PHE A 234 -0.46 9.55 -6.43
CA PHE A 234 0.25 10.84 -6.54
C PHE A 234 1.71 10.71 -6.10
N TRP A 235 2.41 9.70 -6.61
CA TRP A 235 3.82 9.47 -6.32
C TRP A 235 4.57 8.89 -7.52
N ASP A 236 4.93 9.75 -8.47
CA ASP A 236 5.53 9.33 -9.74
C ASP A 236 6.81 8.51 -9.58
N TRP A 237 7.69 8.86 -8.63
CA TRP A 237 8.87 8.03 -8.37
C TRP A 237 8.51 6.59 -7.99
N TYR A 238 7.46 6.38 -7.19
CA TYR A 238 7.02 5.03 -6.81
C TYR A 238 6.51 4.26 -8.03
N LEU A 239 5.61 4.86 -8.82
CA LEU A 239 5.00 4.17 -9.96
C LEU A 239 5.97 4.00 -11.13
N ASP A 240 6.72 5.05 -11.47
CA ASP A 240 7.51 5.08 -12.71
C ASP A 240 8.96 4.63 -12.51
N ARG A 241 9.49 4.75 -11.27
CA ARG A 241 10.90 4.45 -10.96
C ARG A 241 11.12 3.34 -9.96
N LEU A 242 10.13 2.94 -9.15
CA LEU A 242 10.24 1.79 -8.27
C LEU A 242 9.53 0.58 -8.88
N VAL A 243 8.22 0.68 -9.07
CA VAL A 243 7.38 -0.33 -9.72
C VAL A 243 7.67 -0.39 -11.22
N GLY A 244 7.71 0.76 -11.90
CA GLY A 244 7.91 0.87 -13.35
C GLY A 244 6.64 0.65 -14.18
N ALA A 245 5.45 0.74 -13.57
CA ALA A 245 4.16 0.55 -14.21
C ALA A 245 3.07 1.35 -13.48
N ARG A 246 2.05 1.79 -14.22
CA ARG A 246 0.84 2.41 -13.68
C ARG A 246 -0.36 1.53 -14.00
N PHE A 247 -1.16 1.27 -12.98
CA PHE A 247 -2.38 0.48 -13.11
C PHE A 247 -3.33 1.09 -14.14
N LEU A 248 -3.87 0.24 -15.02
CA LEU A 248 -4.95 0.62 -15.93
C LEU A 248 -6.29 0.06 -15.43
N GLY A 249 -6.30 -1.20 -15.01
CA GLY A 249 -7.53 -1.89 -14.63
C GLY A 249 -7.37 -3.41 -14.62
N HIS A 250 -8.49 -4.10 -14.43
CA HIS A 250 -8.61 -5.54 -14.55
C HIS A 250 -10.01 -5.88 -15.10
N PRO A 251 -10.21 -7.08 -15.68
CA PRO A 251 -11.53 -7.55 -16.09
C PRO A 251 -12.53 -7.51 -14.92
N ARG A 252 -13.81 -7.27 -15.19
CA ARG A 252 -14.84 -7.13 -14.15
C ARG A 252 -15.85 -8.28 -14.13
N ASP A 253 -16.24 -8.77 -15.30
CA ASP A 253 -17.32 -9.74 -15.45
C ASP A 253 -16.89 -10.88 -16.39
N PRO A 254 -16.35 -12.00 -15.86
CA PRO A 254 -15.96 -12.21 -14.47
C PRO A 254 -14.63 -11.54 -14.10
N GLN A 255 -14.53 -11.09 -12.84
CA GLN A 255 -13.33 -10.46 -12.27
C GLN A 255 -12.17 -11.46 -12.14
N PHE A 256 -12.45 -12.62 -11.55
CA PHE A 256 -11.48 -13.69 -11.36
C PHE A 256 -11.54 -14.66 -12.52
N GLN A 257 -10.40 -14.85 -13.20
CA GLN A 257 -10.32 -15.70 -14.38
C GLN A 257 -9.16 -16.66 -14.27
N ARG A 258 -9.34 -17.88 -14.78
CA ARG A 258 -8.23 -18.81 -14.96
C ARG A 258 -7.41 -18.35 -16.16
N ALA A 259 -6.11 -18.12 -15.97
CA ALA A 259 -5.18 -17.79 -17.04
C ALA A 259 -3.89 -18.60 -16.89
N THR A 260 -3.19 -18.82 -18.00
CA THR A 260 -1.87 -19.43 -18.04
C THR A 260 -0.80 -18.36 -17.85
N ILE A 261 0.00 -18.53 -16.81
CA ILE A 261 1.21 -17.76 -16.53
C ILE A 261 2.38 -18.45 -17.21
N ARG A 262 3.21 -17.69 -17.94
CA ARG A 262 4.45 -18.16 -18.57
C ARG A 262 5.65 -17.51 -17.94
N MET A 263 6.63 -18.32 -17.58
CA MET A 263 7.91 -17.85 -17.05
C MET A 263 8.85 -17.45 -18.16
N GLU A 264 9.51 -16.31 -17.97
CA GLU A 264 10.64 -15.93 -18.82
C GLU A 264 11.95 -16.52 -18.27
N ARG A 265 12.99 -16.47 -19.11
CA ARG A 265 14.34 -16.83 -18.68
C ARG A 265 14.83 -15.83 -17.63
N SER A 266 14.67 -16.20 -16.36
CA SER A 266 15.04 -15.39 -15.20
C SER A 266 15.58 -16.27 -14.08
N PRO A 267 16.58 -15.81 -13.30
CA PRO A 267 17.04 -16.53 -12.10
C PRO A 267 15.93 -16.68 -11.05
N LEU A 268 14.90 -15.83 -11.08
CA LEU A 268 13.75 -15.89 -10.17
C LEU A 268 12.77 -17.02 -10.50
N GLY A 269 12.76 -17.50 -11.75
CA GLY A 269 11.87 -18.58 -12.19
C GLY A 269 12.49 -19.97 -12.16
N ALA A 270 13.75 -20.12 -11.72
CA ALA A 270 14.52 -21.35 -11.91
C ALA A 270 13.92 -22.62 -11.25
N LYS A 271 13.09 -22.46 -10.21
CA LYS A 271 12.40 -23.56 -9.51
C LYS A 271 10.89 -23.57 -9.75
N VAL A 272 10.42 -22.75 -10.69
CA VAL A 272 9.02 -22.66 -11.09
C VAL A 272 8.89 -23.33 -12.47
N PRO A 273 7.81 -24.10 -12.75
CA PRO A 273 7.56 -24.64 -14.08
C PRO A 273 7.54 -23.54 -15.15
N ALA A 274 7.87 -23.89 -16.39
CA ALA A 274 7.88 -22.94 -17.51
C ALA A 274 6.53 -22.24 -17.71
N GLU A 275 5.43 -22.95 -17.45
CA GLU A 275 4.10 -22.37 -17.41
C GLU A 275 3.17 -23.14 -16.47
N TRP A 276 2.14 -22.48 -15.96
CA TRP A 276 1.04 -23.09 -15.24
C TRP A 276 -0.20 -22.21 -15.30
N SER A 277 -1.39 -22.78 -15.05
CA SER A 277 -2.61 -21.99 -14.94
C SER A 277 -2.98 -21.72 -13.48
N LEU A 278 -3.39 -20.48 -13.22
CA LEU A 278 -3.86 -20.00 -11.93
C LEU A 278 -5.17 -19.24 -12.14
N THR A 279 -6.01 -19.14 -11.12
CA THR A 279 -7.18 -18.24 -11.13
C THR A 279 -6.91 -17.10 -10.19
N ASP A 280 -6.93 -15.87 -10.69
CA ASP A 280 -6.74 -14.65 -9.92
C ASP A 280 -7.39 -13.45 -10.64
N GLU A 281 -7.22 -12.25 -10.11
CA GLU A 281 -7.51 -10.98 -10.79
C GLU A 281 -6.28 -10.49 -11.58
N TRP A 282 -6.46 -10.25 -12.88
CA TRP A 282 -5.35 -9.95 -13.79
C TRP A 282 -5.24 -8.45 -14.09
N TYR A 283 -4.23 -7.80 -13.53
CA TYR A 283 -3.95 -6.39 -13.74
C TYR A 283 -3.37 -6.11 -15.11
N SER A 284 -3.89 -5.08 -15.75
CA SER A 284 -3.32 -4.46 -16.94
C SER A 284 -2.75 -3.09 -16.56
N PHE A 285 -1.73 -2.66 -17.31
CA PHE A 285 -0.99 -1.44 -17.04
C PHE A 285 -1.09 -0.48 -18.23
N THR A 286 -0.99 0.82 -17.98
CA THR A 286 -1.14 1.85 -19.02
C THR A 286 -0.05 1.77 -20.09
N ALA A 287 1.08 1.15 -19.76
CA ALA A 287 2.18 0.83 -20.67
C ALA A 287 2.84 -0.48 -20.22
N ASN A 288 3.45 -1.18 -21.18
CA ASN A 288 4.17 -2.41 -20.88
C ASN A 288 5.44 -2.10 -20.06
N PRO A 289 5.67 -2.73 -18.88
CA PRO A 289 6.82 -2.45 -18.01
C PRO A 289 8.20 -2.62 -18.67
N ARG A 290 8.32 -3.40 -19.75
CA ARG A 290 9.60 -3.50 -20.50
C ARG A 290 10.05 -2.15 -21.03
N GLN A 291 9.11 -1.31 -21.44
CA GLN A 291 9.37 0.02 -21.99
C GLN A 291 10.00 0.96 -20.95
N SER A 292 9.79 0.69 -19.65
CA SER A 292 10.39 1.43 -18.54
C SER A 292 11.66 0.77 -17.96
N GLY A 293 12.21 -0.21 -18.69
CA GLY A 293 13.44 -0.92 -18.35
C GLY A 293 13.28 -2.07 -17.37
N ALA A 294 12.07 -2.63 -17.23
CA ALA A 294 11.87 -3.81 -16.37
C ALA A 294 12.39 -5.10 -17.00
N HIS A 295 12.98 -5.95 -16.17
CA HIS A 295 13.30 -7.33 -16.52
C HIS A 295 12.12 -8.22 -16.15
N VAL A 296 11.34 -8.64 -17.15
CA VAL A 296 10.14 -9.45 -16.93
C VAL A 296 10.53 -10.85 -16.47
N VAL A 297 9.76 -11.37 -15.51
CA VAL A 297 9.94 -12.68 -14.89
C VAL A 297 8.80 -13.62 -15.31
N ALA A 298 7.58 -13.09 -15.41
CA ALA A 298 6.40 -13.84 -15.83
C ALA A 298 5.43 -12.97 -16.62
N THR A 299 4.72 -13.60 -17.56
CA THR A 299 3.67 -12.99 -18.40
C THR A 299 2.39 -13.82 -18.34
N LEU A 300 1.26 -13.23 -18.76
CA LEU A 300 0.00 -13.95 -19.01
C LEU A 300 -0.13 -14.32 -20.49
N ASP A 301 -0.65 -15.51 -20.78
CA ASP A 301 -1.16 -15.84 -22.12
C ASP A 301 -2.60 -15.31 -22.27
N GLU A 302 -2.77 -14.17 -22.92
CA GLU A 302 -4.09 -13.55 -23.15
C GLU A 302 -5.04 -14.40 -23.99
N ARG A 303 -4.58 -15.49 -24.62
CA ARG A 303 -5.48 -16.46 -25.30
C ARG A 303 -6.13 -17.45 -24.33
N SER A 304 -5.65 -17.51 -23.09
CA SER A 304 -6.13 -18.45 -22.07
C SER A 304 -7.21 -17.87 -21.15
N TYR A 305 -7.52 -16.57 -21.28
CA TYR A 305 -8.56 -15.88 -20.55
C TYR A 305 -9.12 -14.71 -21.38
N ALA A 306 -10.10 -13.97 -20.87
CA ALA A 306 -10.72 -12.84 -21.56
C ALA A 306 -10.40 -11.51 -20.84
N PRO A 307 -9.32 -10.80 -21.20
CA PRO A 307 -9.04 -9.47 -20.65
C PRO A 307 -10.11 -8.44 -21.04
N GLY A 308 -10.67 -8.57 -22.26
CA GLY A 308 -11.53 -7.55 -22.86
C GLY A 308 -10.71 -6.44 -23.52
N PRO A 309 -11.30 -5.69 -24.47
CA PRO A 309 -10.55 -4.79 -25.36
C PRO A 309 -9.88 -3.62 -24.64
N GLU A 310 -10.37 -3.21 -23.46
CA GLU A 310 -9.76 -2.14 -22.65
C GLU A 310 -8.49 -2.60 -21.92
N PHE A 311 -8.33 -3.91 -21.70
CA PHE A 311 -7.27 -4.48 -20.85
C PHE A 311 -6.31 -5.42 -21.60
N THR A 312 -6.48 -5.58 -22.92
CA THR A 312 -5.53 -6.32 -23.77
C THR A 312 -4.22 -5.55 -23.88
N MET A 313 -3.11 -6.18 -23.51
CA MET A 313 -1.73 -5.69 -23.63
C MET A 313 -0.94 -6.39 -24.75
N GLY A 314 -1.36 -7.59 -25.17
CA GLY A 314 -0.64 -8.45 -26.11
C GLY A 314 0.56 -9.14 -25.43
N ASP A 315 1.64 -8.40 -25.19
CA ASP A 315 2.67 -8.82 -24.22
C ASP A 315 2.25 -8.32 -22.83
N HIS A 316 1.89 -9.25 -21.96
CA HIS A 316 1.26 -8.98 -20.67
C HIS A 316 2.14 -9.39 -19.47
N PRO A 317 3.17 -8.61 -19.09
CA PRO A 317 3.95 -8.85 -17.89
C PRO A 317 3.10 -8.81 -16.61
N ILE A 318 3.29 -9.82 -15.75
CA ILE A 318 2.58 -9.93 -14.46
C ILE A 318 3.54 -10.03 -13.27
N ALA A 319 4.83 -10.27 -13.51
CA ALA A 319 5.89 -10.14 -12.51
C ALA A 319 7.20 -9.70 -13.17
N TRP A 320 7.96 -8.82 -12.51
CA TRP A 320 9.21 -8.28 -13.06
C TRP A 320 10.14 -7.74 -11.97
N THR A 321 11.39 -7.49 -12.35
CA THR A 321 12.38 -6.81 -11.51
C THR A 321 12.89 -5.53 -12.14
N ARG A 322 13.42 -4.64 -11.29
CA ARG A 322 14.09 -3.40 -11.69
C ARG A 322 15.25 -3.10 -10.74
N ASP A 323 16.33 -2.57 -11.28
CA ASP A 323 17.37 -1.92 -10.48
C ASP A 323 16.99 -0.46 -10.23
N VAL A 324 17.11 -0.02 -8.98
CA VAL A 324 16.71 1.33 -8.54
C VAL A 324 17.84 1.93 -7.74
N GLY A 325 18.68 2.74 -8.39
CA GLY A 325 19.96 3.15 -7.82
C GLY A 325 20.82 1.91 -7.54
N ARG A 326 21.16 1.68 -6.28
CA ARG A 326 21.90 0.48 -5.81
C ARG A 326 20.97 -0.64 -5.31
N GLY A 327 19.68 -0.34 -5.21
CA GLY A 327 18.63 -1.23 -4.70
C GLY A 327 18.00 -2.10 -5.78
N ARG A 328 17.17 -3.02 -5.33
CA ARG A 328 16.48 -4.02 -6.15
C ARG A 328 14.99 -4.01 -5.87
N SER A 329 14.20 -3.86 -6.91
CA SER A 329 12.74 -3.88 -6.89
C SER A 329 12.25 -5.16 -7.55
N PHE A 330 11.37 -5.88 -6.87
CA PHE A 330 10.59 -6.97 -7.46
C PHE A 330 9.10 -6.65 -7.28
N TYR A 331 8.31 -6.82 -8.32
CA TYR A 331 6.87 -6.67 -8.25
C TYR A 331 6.18 -7.89 -8.86
N SER A 332 5.10 -8.32 -8.22
CA SER A 332 4.19 -9.36 -8.70
C SER A 332 2.76 -8.86 -8.61
N ALA A 333 2.04 -8.83 -9.73
CA ALA A 333 0.62 -8.53 -9.78
C ALA A 333 -0.26 -9.73 -9.38
N ILE A 334 0.30 -10.92 -9.18
CA ILE A 334 -0.41 -12.08 -8.60
C ILE A 334 -0.63 -11.81 -7.10
N GLY A 335 -1.85 -11.99 -6.61
CA GLY A 335 -2.11 -11.89 -5.18
C GLY A 335 -3.52 -11.48 -4.74
N HIS A 336 -4.53 -11.34 -5.60
CA HIS A 336 -5.87 -10.96 -5.12
C HIS A 336 -6.49 -12.09 -4.31
N ARG A 337 -6.58 -13.27 -4.93
CA ARG A 337 -7.27 -14.39 -4.31
C ARG A 337 -6.44 -14.98 -3.16
N PRO A 338 -7.02 -15.20 -1.97
CA PRO A 338 -6.27 -15.77 -0.84
C PRO A 338 -5.67 -17.14 -1.15
N GLU A 339 -6.30 -17.93 -2.03
CA GLU A 339 -5.86 -19.28 -2.39
C GLU A 339 -4.55 -19.29 -3.19
N VAL A 340 -4.18 -18.18 -3.83
CA VAL A 340 -2.91 -18.12 -4.59
C VAL A 340 -1.70 -18.20 -3.66
N TYR A 341 -1.87 -17.84 -2.38
CA TYR A 341 -0.81 -17.88 -1.38
C TYR A 341 -0.54 -19.30 -0.84
N ASP A 342 -1.38 -20.28 -1.18
CA ASP A 342 -1.15 -21.70 -0.90
C ASP A 342 -0.53 -22.43 -2.11
N ASP A 343 -0.48 -21.79 -3.28
CA ASP A 343 0.13 -22.34 -4.48
C ASP A 343 1.66 -22.37 -4.36
N ALA A 344 2.25 -23.57 -4.42
CA ALA A 344 3.68 -23.76 -4.28
C ALA A 344 4.51 -22.97 -5.30
N ARG A 345 3.98 -22.70 -6.50
CA ARG A 345 4.65 -21.96 -7.58
C ARG A 345 4.67 -20.46 -7.27
N VAL A 346 3.55 -19.94 -6.77
CA VAL A 346 3.45 -18.53 -6.31
C VAL A 346 4.33 -18.31 -5.10
N LEU A 347 4.31 -19.22 -4.13
CA LEU A 347 5.17 -19.18 -2.96
C LEU A 347 6.66 -19.20 -3.32
N GLU A 348 7.06 -20.04 -4.28
CA GLU A 348 8.44 -20.08 -4.76
C GLU A 348 8.84 -18.78 -5.48
N LEU A 349 7.96 -18.20 -6.31
CA LEU A 349 8.19 -16.91 -6.95
C LEU A 349 8.33 -15.79 -5.91
N MET A 350 7.44 -15.73 -4.91
CA MET A 350 7.53 -14.77 -3.80
C MET A 350 8.83 -14.93 -3.02
N ARG A 351 9.20 -16.18 -2.66
CA ARG A 351 10.43 -16.50 -1.94
C ARG A 351 11.66 -16.03 -2.73
N ALA A 352 11.72 -16.35 -4.01
CA ALA A 352 12.82 -15.97 -4.90
C ALA A 352 12.91 -14.44 -5.02
N GLY A 353 11.79 -13.76 -5.23
CA GLY A 353 11.71 -12.30 -5.33
C GLY A 353 12.20 -11.60 -4.07
N ILE A 354 11.72 -12.01 -2.89
CA ILE A 354 12.16 -11.51 -1.58
C ILE A 354 13.66 -11.76 -1.38
N ALA A 355 14.14 -12.97 -1.68
CA ALA A 355 15.55 -13.31 -1.50
C ALA A 355 16.47 -12.53 -2.44
N TRP A 356 16.06 -12.32 -3.69
CA TRP A 356 16.83 -11.57 -4.68
C TRP A 356 16.87 -10.08 -4.37
N ALA A 357 15.71 -9.48 -4.04
CA ALA A 357 15.59 -8.06 -3.73
C ALA A 357 16.36 -7.72 -2.45
N GLY A 358 16.16 -8.51 -1.39
CA GLY A 358 16.84 -8.31 -0.10
C GLY A 358 18.28 -8.76 -0.09
N LYS A 359 18.77 -9.44 -1.13
CA LYS A 359 20.06 -10.13 -1.13
C LYS A 359 20.12 -10.99 0.15
N LEU A 360 19.37 -12.10 0.18
CA LEU A 360 19.21 -12.98 1.35
C LEU A 360 19.77 -14.40 1.16
N GLY A 361 20.54 -14.65 0.09
CA GLY A 361 21.12 -15.96 -0.19
C GLY A 361 22.33 -16.33 0.69
N PRO A 362 22.70 -17.62 0.78
CA PRO A 362 23.76 -18.12 1.67
C PRO A 362 25.18 -17.59 1.37
N ASN A 363 25.42 -16.98 0.21
CA ASN A 363 26.74 -16.48 -0.21
C ASN A 363 26.77 -14.96 -0.41
N LEU A 364 26.53 -14.20 0.65
CA LEU A 364 26.75 -12.75 0.67
C LEU A 364 27.98 -12.42 1.51
N LYS A 365 29.14 -12.85 1.02
CA LYS A 365 30.34 -12.05 1.24
C LYS A 365 30.23 -10.87 0.27
N GLU A 366 30.21 -9.67 0.83
CA GLU A 366 30.32 -8.41 0.11
C GLU A 366 31.42 -8.55 -0.96
N ARG A 367 31.04 -8.36 -2.22
CA ARG A 367 31.99 -8.07 -3.31
C ARG A 367 31.96 -6.60 -3.58
#